data_AF-A0A3B4WSW1-F1
#
_entry.id   AF-A0A3B4WSW1-F1
#
_cell.length_a   1.000
_cell.length_b   1.000
_cell.length_c   1.000
_cell.angle_alpha   90.00
_cell.angle_beta   90.00
_cell.angle_gamma   90.00
#
_symmetry.space_group_name_H-M   'P 1'
#
loop_
_entity.id
_entity.type
_entity.pdbx_description
1 polymer ?
#
loop_
_entity_poly.entity_id
_entity_poly.type
_entity_poly.pdbx_seq_one_letter_code
_entity_poly.pdbx_strand_id
1 'polypeptide(L)'
;MYIVFYAGRLLEDAHSDPYYQSWYSKIKAVLRHCCGQTLRQELEHETRLVSVLVQVAENVRTADKARQRHTTHYTYISLLLFNIHTACKFYNSNAAPLGITFISTDPLSKNVSVICKTGDNLRQDMLVLQIVRVMDRVWLQEGLDLRMVTYRCLSTGKAQGLVEVVPEAVTLGKIQQEWGLGGTLREDTLEKWFHMWNKTKEDYEKVKTTTKSLISSTLLL
;
A
#
# COMPACT_ATOMS: atom_id res chain seq x y z
N MET A 1 -20.46 4.70 -0.70
CA MET A 1 -19.46 4.35 -1.73
C MET A 1 -18.32 3.50 -1.17
N TYR A 2 -17.56 3.97 -0.15
CA TYR A 2 -16.43 3.24 0.45
C TYR A 2 -16.73 1.82 0.95
N ILE A 3 -17.88 1.61 1.62
CA ILE A 3 -18.25 0.29 2.16
C ILE A 3 -18.49 -0.73 1.04
N VAL A 4 -19.17 -0.33 -0.04
CA VAL A 4 -19.49 -1.23 -1.16
C VAL A 4 -18.25 -1.58 -1.97
N PHE A 5 -17.32 -0.63 -2.13
CA PHE A 5 -16.01 -0.88 -2.74
C PHE A 5 -15.20 -1.90 -1.93
N TYR A 6 -15.04 -1.66 -0.62
CA TYR A 6 -14.24 -2.52 0.25
C TYR A 6 -14.86 -3.92 0.39
N ALA A 7 -16.20 -3.99 0.54
CA ALA A 7 -16.93 -5.25 0.57
C ALA A 7 -16.83 -6.00 -0.77
N GLY A 8 -16.98 -5.30 -1.90
CA GLY A 8 -16.85 -5.90 -3.24
C GLY A 8 -15.48 -6.54 -3.46
N ARG A 9 -14.41 -5.91 -2.98
CA ARG A 9 -13.03 -6.42 -3.10
C ARG A 9 -12.76 -7.58 -2.16
N LEU A 10 -13.23 -7.53 -0.91
CA LEU A 10 -13.17 -8.66 0.01
C LEU A 10 -13.88 -9.90 -0.56
N LEU A 11 -15.02 -9.71 -1.23
CA LEU A 11 -15.76 -10.78 -1.89
C LEU A 11 -15.05 -11.32 -3.15
N GLU A 12 -14.33 -10.47 -3.89
CA GLU A 12 -13.52 -10.87 -5.05
C GLU A 12 -12.39 -11.81 -4.61
N ASP A 13 -11.71 -11.48 -3.51
CA ASP A 13 -10.64 -12.30 -2.96
C ASP A 13 -11.16 -13.63 -2.39
N ALA A 14 -12.28 -13.56 -1.67
CA ALA A 14 -12.95 -14.73 -1.10
C ALA A 14 -13.58 -15.66 -2.15
N HIS A 15 -13.69 -15.24 -3.41
CA HIS A 15 -14.10 -16.10 -4.51
C HIS A 15 -13.10 -17.24 -4.78
N SER A 16 -11.85 -17.09 -4.37
CA SER A 16 -10.81 -18.12 -4.50
C SER A 16 -10.83 -19.16 -3.36
N ASP A 17 -11.73 -19.03 -2.39
CA ASP A 17 -11.84 -19.92 -1.24
C ASP A 17 -12.67 -21.18 -1.55
N PRO A 18 -12.11 -22.39 -1.44
CA PRO A 18 -12.79 -23.62 -1.86
C PRO A 18 -14.04 -23.95 -1.03
N TYR A 19 -14.14 -23.46 0.20
CA TYR A 19 -15.28 -23.76 1.10
C TYR A 19 -16.40 -22.75 0.92
N TYR A 20 -16.06 -21.47 0.74
CA TYR A 20 -17.04 -20.38 0.77
C TYR A 20 -17.31 -19.71 -0.58
N GLN A 21 -16.59 -20.08 -1.65
CA GLN A 21 -16.72 -19.48 -2.98
C GLN A 21 -18.16 -19.38 -3.47
N SER A 22 -18.96 -20.45 -3.32
CA SER A 22 -20.36 -20.47 -3.76
C SER A 22 -21.19 -19.37 -3.08
N TRP A 23 -21.01 -19.20 -1.76
CA TRP A 23 -21.75 -18.21 -0.98
C TRP A 23 -21.32 -16.79 -1.32
N TYR A 24 -20.00 -16.53 -1.36
CA TYR A 24 -19.47 -15.22 -1.72
C TYR A 24 -19.83 -14.81 -3.15
N SER A 25 -19.89 -15.76 -4.09
CA SER A 25 -20.33 -15.50 -5.46
C SER A 25 -21.78 -15.02 -5.51
N LYS A 26 -22.67 -15.63 -4.73
CA LYS A 26 -24.08 -15.23 -4.65
C LYS A 26 -24.21 -13.82 -4.08
N ILE A 27 -23.52 -13.52 -2.97
CA ILE A 27 -23.54 -12.19 -2.35
C ILE A 27 -23.04 -11.12 -3.32
N LYS A 28 -21.91 -11.40 -4.01
CA LYS A 28 -21.33 -10.50 -5.00
C LYS A 28 -22.28 -10.26 -6.17
N ALA A 29 -22.96 -11.29 -6.67
CA ALA A 29 -23.96 -11.16 -7.73
C ALA A 29 -25.13 -10.27 -7.29
N VAL A 30 -25.64 -10.47 -6.08
CA VAL A 30 -26.69 -9.62 -5.49
C VAL A 30 -26.23 -8.17 -5.36
N LEU A 31 -25.04 -7.93 -4.81
CA LEU A 31 -24.49 -6.58 -4.69
C LEU A 31 -24.35 -5.89 -6.05
N ARG A 32 -23.82 -6.59 -7.06
CA ARG A 32 -23.71 -6.05 -8.43
C ARG A 32 -25.08 -5.75 -9.02
N HIS A 33 -26.08 -6.57 -8.74
CA HIS A 33 -27.44 -6.35 -9.21
C HIS A 33 -28.06 -5.10 -8.56
N CYS A 34 -27.92 -4.96 -7.24
CA CYS A 34 -28.57 -3.92 -6.45
C CYS A 34 -27.83 -2.57 -6.42
N CYS A 35 -26.54 -2.50 -6.76
CA CYS A 35 -25.74 -1.29 -6.59
C CYS A 35 -26.04 -0.14 -7.59
N GLY A 36 -26.93 -0.37 -8.57
CA GLY A 36 -27.23 0.58 -9.63
C GLY A 36 -26.17 0.62 -10.73
N GLN A 37 -26.49 1.27 -11.86
CA GLN A 37 -25.65 1.25 -13.07
C GLN A 37 -24.31 1.97 -12.87
N THR A 38 -24.33 3.16 -12.26
CA THR A 38 -23.12 3.97 -12.05
C THR A 38 -22.08 3.24 -11.21
N LEU A 39 -22.47 2.72 -10.03
CA LEU A 39 -21.55 2.01 -9.16
C LEU A 39 -21.06 0.70 -9.78
N ARG A 40 -21.89 0.02 -10.59
CA ARG A 40 -21.46 -1.16 -11.34
C ARG A 40 -20.36 -0.82 -12.35
N GLN A 41 -20.51 0.28 -13.09
CA GLN A 41 -19.50 0.75 -14.05
C GLN A 41 -18.18 1.11 -13.36
N GLU A 42 -18.24 1.80 -12.22
CA GLU A 42 -17.04 2.11 -11.42
C GLU A 42 -16.32 0.83 -10.95
N LEU A 43 -17.06 -0.14 -10.41
CA LEU A 43 -16.49 -1.43 -9.99
C LEU A 43 -15.84 -2.20 -11.16
N GLU A 44 -16.42 -2.10 -12.37
CA GLU A 44 -15.86 -2.70 -13.58
C GLU A 44 -14.56 -1.99 -14.01
N HIS A 45 -14.54 -0.66 -14.02
CA HIS A 45 -13.34 0.13 -14.34
C HIS A 45 -12.18 -0.19 -13.39
N GLU A 46 -12.44 -0.17 -12.09
CA GLU A 46 -11.43 -0.50 -11.10
C GLU A 46 -10.96 -1.96 -11.23
N THR A 47 -11.85 -2.89 -11.57
CA THR A 47 -11.47 -4.30 -11.77
C THR A 47 -10.54 -4.45 -12.97
N ARG A 48 -10.82 -3.74 -14.06
CA ARG A 48 -9.92 -3.70 -15.23
C ARG A 48 -8.58 -3.08 -14.87
N LEU A 49 -8.58 -1.95 -14.16
CA LEU A 49 -7.37 -1.28 -13.71
C LEU A 49 -6.51 -2.23 -12.86
N VAL A 50 -7.09 -2.82 -11.80
CA VAL A 50 -6.39 -3.77 -10.92
C VAL A 50 -5.83 -4.94 -11.71
N SER A 51 -6.58 -5.50 -12.66
CA SER A 51 -6.10 -6.60 -13.52
C SER A 51 -4.86 -6.20 -14.32
N VAL A 52 -4.85 -4.99 -14.90
CA VAL A 52 -3.67 -4.48 -15.65
C VAL A 52 -2.48 -4.28 -14.72
N LEU A 53 -2.71 -3.69 -13.53
CA LEU A 53 -1.64 -3.45 -12.56
C LEU A 53 -0.99 -4.75 -12.09
N VAL A 54 -1.81 -5.75 -11.75
CA VAL A 54 -1.35 -7.08 -11.34
C VAL A 54 -0.58 -7.74 -12.46
N GLN A 55 -1.10 -7.75 -13.69
CA GLN A 55 -0.42 -8.38 -14.82
C GLN A 55 0.96 -7.77 -15.05
N VAL A 56 1.08 -6.45 -14.95
CA VAL A 56 2.35 -5.76 -15.07
C VAL A 56 3.28 -6.11 -13.91
N ALA A 57 2.79 -6.05 -12.67
CA ALA A 57 3.59 -6.39 -11.50
C ALA A 57 4.15 -7.81 -11.60
N GLU A 58 3.36 -8.75 -12.12
CA GLU A 58 3.79 -10.12 -12.37
C GLU A 58 4.84 -10.24 -13.47
N ASN A 59 4.68 -9.51 -14.58
CA ASN A 59 5.69 -9.45 -15.64
C ASN A 59 7.01 -8.86 -15.12
N VAL A 60 6.94 -7.86 -14.23
CA VAL A 60 8.12 -7.25 -13.59
C VAL A 60 8.81 -8.22 -12.65
N ARG A 61 8.02 -8.94 -11.84
CA ARG A 61 8.51 -9.90 -10.85
C ARG A 61 9.25 -11.06 -11.52
N THR A 62 8.77 -11.52 -12.67
CA THR A 62 9.36 -12.62 -13.44
C THR A 62 10.49 -12.19 -14.39
N ALA A 63 10.59 -10.89 -14.71
CA ALA A 63 11.63 -10.35 -15.59
C ALA A 63 12.98 -10.18 -14.89
N ASP A 64 14.06 -10.47 -15.62
CA ASP A 64 15.42 -10.12 -15.21
C ASP A 64 15.57 -8.59 -14.97
N LYS A 65 16.46 -8.20 -14.06
CA LYS A 65 16.71 -6.78 -13.71
C LYS A 65 16.96 -5.87 -14.93
N ALA A 66 17.56 -6.39 -16.00
CA ALA A 66 17.79 -5.64 -17.24
C ALA A 66 16.50 -5.39 -18.06
N ARG A 67 15.52 -6.32 -18.00
CA ARG A 67 14.25 -6.26 -18.76
C ARG A 67 13.13 -5.53 -18.03
N GLN A 68 13.26 -5.31 -16.72
CA GLN A 68 12.30 -4.54 -15.92
C GLN A 68 12.09 -3.12 -16.47
N ARG A 69 13.15 -2.48 -17.00
CA ARG A 69 13.09 -1.13 -17.62
C ARG A 69 12.43 -1.07 -19.00
N HIS A 70 12.37 -2.19 -19.73
CA HIS A 70 11.65 -2.24 -21.01
C HIS A 70 10.17 -2.50 -20.78
N THR A 71 9.85 -3.32 -19.77
CA THR A 71 8.48 -3.62 -19.35
C THR A 71 7.73 -2.35 -18.93
N THR A 72 8.39 -1.37 -18.28
CA THR A 72 7.77 -0.08 -17.91
C THR A 72 7.22 0.72 -19.07
N HIS A 73 7.84 0.66 -20.23
CA HIS A 73 7.39 1.45 -21.37
C HIS A 73 6.02 0.95 -21.85
N TYR A 74 5.86 -0.37 -21.95
CA TYR A 74 4.59 -1.01 -22.29
C TYR A 74 3.52 -0.81 -21.21
N THR A 75 3.90 -0.82 -19.93
CA THR A 75 3.03 -0.47 -18.80
C THR A 75 2.49 0.95 -18.91
N TYR A 76 3.39 1.91 -19.14
CA TYR A 76 3.05 3.32 -19.24
C TYR A 76 2.10 3.56 -20.40
N ILE A 77 2.35 2.95 -21.57
CA ILE A 77 1.46 3.01 -22.74
C ILE A 77 0.10 2.40 -22.42
N SER A 78 0.07 1.22 -21.78
CA SER A 78 -1.19 0.54 -21.44
C SER A 78 -2.05 1.36 -20.48
N LEU A 79 -1.45 2.02 -19.49
CA LEU A 79 -2.17 2.86 -18.51
C LEU A 79 -2.57 4.23 -19.07
N LEU A 80 -1.76 4.80 -19.96
CA LEU A 80 -2.13 6.00 -20.72
C LEU A 80 -3.37 5.77 -21.60
N LEU A 81 -3.52 4.58 -22.18
CA LEU A 81 -4.72 4.22 -22.95
C LEU A 81 -6.00 4.18 -22.09
N PHE A 82 -5.86 4.09 -20.75
CA PHE A 82 -6.95 4.25 -19.79
C PHE A 82 -7.10 5.70 -19.27
N ASN A 83 -6.40 6.69 -19.85
CA ASN A 83 -6.30 8.08 -19.39
C ASN A 83 -5.74 8.24 -17.96
N ILE A 84 -4.86 7.33 -17.53
CA ILE A 84 -4.27 7.37 -16.20
C ILE A 84 -2.81 7.81 -16.31
N HIS A 85 -2.52 9.05 -15.89
CA HIS A 85 -1.15 9.52 -15.76
C HIS A 85 -0.48 8.83 -14.57
N THR A 86 0.61 8.11 -14.83
CA THR A 86 1.32 7.37 -13.78
C THR A 86 2.83 7.53 -13.88
N ALA A 87 3.50 7.47 -12.72
CA ALA A 87 4.94 7.27 -12.62
C ALA A 87 5.24 5.94 -11.92
N CYS A 88 6.15 5.15 -12.47
CA CYS A 88 6.50 3.83 -11.92
C CYS A 88 7.85 3.87 -11.19
N LYS A 89 7.95 3.16 -10.06
CA LYS A 89 9.17 2.97 -9.27
C LYS A 89 9.33 1.49 -8.93
N PHE A 90 10.54 0.97 -9.11
CA PHE A 90 10.87 -0.40 -8.69
C PHE A 90 11.53 -0.41 -7.33
N TYR A 91 11.17 -1.40 -6.51
CA TYR A 91 11.82 -1.64 -5.23
C TYR A 91 12.81 -2.80 -5.38
N ASN A 92 14.05 -2.59 -4.94
CA ASN A 92 15.13 -3.58 -4.97
C ASN A 92 14.99 -4.63 -3.84
N SER A 93 13.80 -5.20 -3.64
CA SER A 93 13.54 -6.26 -2.65
C SER A 93 13.37 -7.62 -3.32
N ASN A 94 13.47 -8.71 -2.56
CA ASN A 94 13.36 -10.08 -3.08
C ASN A 94 12.03 -10.36 -3.82
N ALA A 95 10.94 -9.72 -3.39
CA ALA A 95 9.63 -9.82 -4.03
C ALA A 95 9.42 -8.87 -5.23
N ALA A 96 10.42 -8.03 -5.57
CA ALA A 96 10.42 -7.04 -6.66
C ALA A 96 9.06 -6.31 -6.90
N PRO A 97 8.43 -5.72 -5.87
CA PRO A 97 7.10 -5.16 -6.02
C PRO A 97 7.13 -3.88 -6.87
N LEU A 98 6.04 -3.64 -7.59
CA LEU A 98 5.88 -2.52 -8.50
C LEU A 98 5.26 -1.32 -7.76
N GLY A 99 6.00 -0.24 -7.62
CA GLY A 99 5.48 1.05 -7.16
C GLY A 99 4.86 1.85 -8.29
N ILE A 100 3.67 2.37 -8.08
CA ILE A 100 2.92 3.17 -9.06
C ILE A 100 2.40 4.41 -8.35
N THR A 101 2.65 5.56 -8.94
CA THR A 101 2.12 6.85 -8.47
C THR A 101 1.12 7.34 -9.49
N PHE A 102 -0.14 7.44 -9.08
CA PHE A 102 -1.21 8.07 -9.84
C PHE A 102 -1.05 9.59 -9.72
N ILE A 103 -0.87 10.22 -10.87
CA ILE A 103 -0.72 11.66 -10.99
C ILE A 103 -2.11 12.22 -11.23
N SER A 104 -2.56 13.06 -10.31
CA SER A 104 -3.83 13.74 -10.48
C SER A 104 -3.69 14.96 -11.37
N THR A 105 -4.72 15.25 -12.16
CA THR A 105 -4.79 16.44 -13.01
C THR A 105 -5.21 17.69 -12.24
N ASP A 106 -5.74 17.54 -11.02
CA ASP A 106 -6.08 18.65 -10.13
C ASP A 106 -4.85 19.12 -9.33
N PRO A 107 -4.39 20.38 -9.50
CA PRO A 107 -3.23 20.94 -8.79
C PRO A 107 -3.35 20.94 -7.27
N LEU A 108 -4.57 20.90 -6.72
CA LEU A 108 -4.81 20.89 -5.27
C LEU A 108 -4.79 19.49 -4.67
N SER A 109 -4.86 18.46 -5.52
CA SER A 109 -4.93 17.08 -5.07
C SER A 109 -3.54 16.46 -4.95
N LYS A 110 -3.36 15.64 -3.90
CA LYS A 110 -2.11 14.91 -3.69
C LYS A 110 -2.07 13.68 -4.60
N ASN A 111 -0.90 13.43 -5.19
CA ASN A 111 -0.64 12.19 -5.91
C ASN A 111 -0.81 10.98 -4.96
N VAL A 112 -1.37 9.90 -5.49
CA VAL A 112 -1.59 8.67 -4.72
C VAL A 112 -0.59 7.63 -5.18
N SER A 113 0.22 7.12 -4.26
CA SER A 113 1.21 6.10 -4.56
C SER A 113 0.80 4.76 -3.93
N VAL A 114 0.88 3.70 -4.73
CA VAL A 114 0.59 2.32 -4.32
C VAL A 114 1.74 1.39 -4.70
N ILE A 115 1.90 0.33 -3.93
CA ILE A 115 2.78 -0.80 -4.20
C ILE A 115 1.89 -1.96 -4.60
N CYS A 116 2.03 -2.45 -5.83
CA CYS A 116 1.41 -3.69 -6.26
C CYS A 116 2.34 -4.86 -5.92
N LYS A 117 1.82 -5.80 -5.14
CA LYS A 117 2.52 -7.03 -4.74
C LYS A 117 1.83 -8.23 -5.40
N THR A 118 2.64 -9.12 -5.96
CA THR A 118 2.20 -10.43 -6.44
C THR A 118 3.06 -11.53 -5.81
N GLY A 119 2.46 -12.66 -5.49
CA GLY A 119 3.09 -13.75 -4.73
C GLY A 119 2.87 -13.71 -3.21
N ASP A 120 2.34 -12.60 -2.67
CA ASP A 120 2.10 -12.42 -1.22
C ASP A 120 0.60 -12.45 -0.89
N ASN A 121 0.22 -13.17 0.17
CA ASN A 121 -1.16 -13.21 0.65
C ASN A 121 -1.47 -12.03 1.60
N LEU A 122 -1.93 -10.92 1.05
CA LEU A 122 -2.21 -9.69 1.80
C LEU A 122 -3.46 -9.73 2.70
N ARG A 123 -4.19 -10.86 2.75
CA ARG A 123 -5.34 -11.01 3.67
C ARG A 123 -4.93 -10.90 5.13
N GLN A 124 -3.75 -11.43 5.48
CA GLN A 124 -3.25 -11.36 6.84
C GLN A 124 -2.89 -9.91 7.21
N ASP A 125 -2.17 -9.21 6.34
CA ASP A 125 -1.84 -7.79 6.51
C ASP A 125 -3.10 -6.93 6.66
N MET A 126 -4.14 -7.18 5.86
CA MET A 126 -5.42 -6.48 5.98
C MET A 126 -6.07 -6.68 7.35
N LEU A 127 -6.13 -7.92 7.84
CA LEU A 127 -6.72 -8.22 9.15
C LEU A 127 -5.92 -7.55 10.27
N VAL A 128 -4.60 -7.65 10.23
CA VAL A 128 -3.70 -7.02 11.20
C VAL A 128 -3.92 -5.49 11.22
N LEU A 129 -3.93 -4.84 10.06
CA LEU A 129 -4.17 -3.40 9.97
C LEU A 129 -5.57 -3.00 10.46
N GLN A 130 -6.59 -3.86 10.29
CA GLN A 130 -7.92 -3.62 10.86
C GLN A 130 -7.90 -3.65 12.38
N ILE A 131 -7.23 -4.64 12.98
CA ILE A 131 -7.07 -4.75 14.43
C ILE A 131 -6.36 -3.51 14.98
N VAL A 132 -5.29 -3.08 14.32
CA VAL A 132 -4.52 -1.88 14.71
C VAL A 132 -5.38 -0.62 14.69
N ARG A 133 -6.23 -0.46 13.66
CA ARG A 133 -7.18 0.66 13.62
C ARG A 133 -8.23 0.60 14.72
N VAL A 134 -8.61 -0.60 15.17
CA VAL A 134 -9.49 -0.75 16.34
C VAL A 134 -8.75 -0.35 17.61
N MET A 135 -7.53 -0.85 17.81
CA MET A 135 -6.69 -0.52 18.97
C MET A 135 -6.43 0.98 19.08
N ASP A 136 -6.08 1.64 17.97
CA ASP A 136 -5.89 3.09 17.90
C ASP A 136 -7.12 3.85 18.37
N ARG A 137 -8.32 3.45 17.93
CA ARG A 137 -9.58 4.05 18.39
C ARG A 137 -9.80 3.85 19.90
N VAL A 138 -9.50 2.67 20.44
CA VAL A 138 -9.63 2.39 21.88
C VAL A 138 -8.67 3.25 22.68
N TRP A 139 -7.40 3.35 22.27
CA TRP A 139 -6.42 4.20 22.96
C TRP A 139 -6.83 5.67 22.92
N LEU A 140 -7.29 6.18 21.78
CA LEU A 140 -7.78 7.56 21.67
C LEU A 140 -8.99 7.83 22.58
N GLN A 141 -9.89 6.85 22.75
CA GLN A 141 -11.04 6.96 23.67
C GLN A 141 -10.60 7.07 25.13
N GLU A 142 -9.51 6.39 25.51
CA GLU A 142 -8.89 6.46 26.84
C GLU A 142 -7.96 7.68 27.01
N GLY A 143 -7.93 8.61 26.05
CA GLY A 143 -7.08 9.80 26.09
C GLY A 143 -5.60 9.52 25.77
N LEU A 144 -5.29 8.36 25.23
CA LEU A 144 -3.94 7.94 24.85
C LEU A 144 -3.72 8.08 23.33
N ASP A 145 -3.24 9.25 22.90
CA ASP A 145 -2.80 9.44 21.50
C ASP A 145 -1.37 8.91 21.30
N LEU A 146 -1.26 7.71 20.74
CA LEU A 146 0.02 7.08 20.38
C LEU A 146 0.52 7.49 18.99
N ARG A 147 -0.20 8.38 18.29
CA ARG A 147 0.15 8.84 16.94
C ARG A 147 0.33 7.68 15.95
N MET A 148 -0.55 6.67 16.01
CA MET A 148 -0.48 5.49 15.14
C MET A 148 -0.55 5.89 13.67
N VAL A 149 0.40 5.45 12.86
CA VAL A 149 0.35 5.60 11.41
C VAL A 149 -0.11 4.28 10.81
N THR A 150 -1.35 4.22 10.34
CA THR A 150 -1.86 3.07 9.57
C THR A 150 -1.92 3.41 8.09
N TYR A 151 -1.52 2.47 7.25
CA TYR A 151 -1.64 2.58 5.80
C TYR A 151 -2.77 1.68 5.30
N ARG A 152 -3.22 1.88 4.07
CA ARG A 152 -4.20 1.01 3.42
C ARG A 152 -3.51 -0.19 2.79
N CYS A 153 -4.08 -1.37 3.03
CA CYS A 153 -3.75 -2.61 2.35
C CYS A 153 -5.06 -3.19 1.81
N LEU A 154 -5.00 -3.72 0.59
CA LEU A 154 -6.13 -4.32 -0.09
C LEU A 154 -5.68 -5.55 -0.87
N SER A 155 -6.12 -6.72 -0.43
CA SER A 155 -6.08 -7.96 -1.20
C SER A 155 -7.01 -7.80 -2.40
N THR A 156 -6.49 -8.11 -3.59
CA THR A 156 -7.25 -8.02 -4.85
C THR A 156 -7.48 -9.38 -5.49
N GLY A 157 -7.04 -10.45 -4.83
CA GLY A 157 -7.20 -11.83 -5.25
C GLY A 157 -6.15 -12.73 -4.61
N LYS A 158 -6.09 -13.98 -5.07
CA LYS A 158 -5.17 -14.97 -4.53
C LYS A 158 -3.71 -14.53 -4.68
N ALA A 159 -3.03 -14.35 -3.55
CA ALA A 159 -1.62 -13.98 -3.47
C ALA A 159 -1.26 -12.69 -4.23
N GLN A 160 -2.17 -11.70 -4.22
CA GLN A 160 -1.94 -10.41 -4.86
C GLN A 160 -2.68 -9.28 -4.14
N GLY A 161 -2.15 -8.06 -4.26
CA GLY A 161 -2.89 -6.88 -3.85
C GLY A 161 -2.09 -5.58 -3.89
N LEU A 162 -2.68 -4.56 -3.28
CA LEU A 162 -2.20 -3.18 -3.31
C LEU A 162 -1.94 -2.69 -1.88
N VAL A 163 -0.80 -2.05 -1.69
CA VAL A 163 -0.41 -1.42 -0.42
C VAL A 163 -0.17 0.06 -0.67
N GLU A 164 -0.73 0.93 0.16
CA GLU A 164 -0.50 2.36 0.11
C GLU A 164 0.95 2.69 0.47
N VAL A 165 1.59 3.55 -0.33
CA VAL A 165 2.90 4.11 0.01
C VAL A 165 2.67 5.26 0.98
N VAL A 166 3.27 5.16 2.17
CA VAL A 166 3.34 6.27 3.11
C VAL A 166 4.34 7.30 2.56
N PRO A 167 3.93 8.54 2.26
CA PRO A 167 4.84 9.56 1.75
C PRO A 167 5.98 9.82 2.74
N GLU A 168 7.17 10.11 2.21
CA GLU A 168 8.37 10.47 3.00
C GLU A 168 8.87 9.39 3.98
N ALA A 169 8.23 8.22 4.03
CA ALA A 169 8.69 7.11 4.83
C ALA A 169 9.95 6.47 4.23
N VAL A 170 10.91 6.16 5.10
CA VAL A 170 12.13 5.41 4.77
C VAL A 170 12.26 4.22 5.72
N THR A 171 12.77 3.10 5.21
CA THR A 171 12.97 1.91 6.06
C THR A 171 14.18 2.11 6.96
N LEU A 172 14.12 1.55 8.17
CA LEU A 172 15.26 1.55 9.09
C LEU A 172 16.53 0.97 8.44
N GLY A 173 16.36 -0.10 7.65
CA GLY A 173 17.47 -0.69 6.89
C GLY A 173 18.12 0.28 5.91
N LYS A 174 17.35 1.17 5.25
CA LYS A 174 17.90 2.19 4.37
C LYS A 174 18.66 3.26 5.15
N ILE A 175 18.11 3.72 6.29
CA ILE A 175 18.80 4.67 7.17
C ILE A 175 20.14 4.09 7.64
N GLN A 176 20.15 2.81 8.04
CA GLN A 176 21.36 2.10 8.46
C GLN A 176 22.37 1.93 7.32
N GLN A 177 21.93 1.70 6.08
CA GLN A 177 22.84 1.63 4.92
C GLN A 177 23.50 2.97 4.57
N GLU A 178 22.83 4.10 4.82
CA GLU A 178 23.38 5.42 4.50
C GLU A 178 24.55 5.82 5.44
N TRP A 179 24.62 5.26 6.66
CA TRP A 179 25.56 5.70 7.71
C TRP A 179 26.34 4.56 8.39
N GLY A 180 25.97 3.31 8.15
CA GLY A 180 26.65 2.11 8.63
C GLY A 180 27.55 1.50 7.55
N LEU A 181 28.65 0.89 7.97
CA LEU A 181 29.34 -0.12 7.16
C LEU A 181 28.43 -1.36 7.11
N GLY A 182 28.20 -1.88 5.90
CA GLY A 182 27.20 -2.92 5.66
C GLY A 182 27.22 -4.04 6.71
N GLY A 183 26.11 -4.20 7.43
CA GLY A 183 25.86 -5.31 8.36
C GLY A 183 25.84 -4.96 9.84
N THR A 184 26.45 -3.85 10.29
CA THR A 184 26.45 -3.48 11.73
C THR A 184 25.41 -2.41 12.01
N LEU A 185 24.44 -2.72 12.89
CA LEU A 185 23.48 -1.73 13.40
C LEU A 185 24.23 -0.74 14.28
N ARG A 186 24.21 0.53 13.88
CA ARG A 186 24.77 1.63 14.68
C ARG A 186 23.67 2.29 15.47
N GLU A 187 23.87 2.44 16.77
CA GLU A 187 22.92 3.10 17.69
C GLU A 187 22.77 4.59 17.37
N ASP A 188 23.84 5.25 16.96
CA ASP A 188 23.87 6.70 16.69
C ASP A 188 23.26 7.10 15.33
N THR A 189 22.98 6.14 14.45
CA THR A 189 22.51 6.41 13.08
C THR A 189 21.11 7.01 13.03
N LEU A 190 20.20 6.55 13.91
CA LEU A 190 18.84 7.11 13.97
C LEU A 190 18.85 8.55 14.48
N GLU A 191 19.61 8.83 15.52
CA GLU A 191 19.74 10.17 16.09
C GLU A 191 20.30 11.17 15.07
N LYS A 192 21.37 10.78 14.35
CA LYS A 192 21.94 11.58 13.26
C LYS A 192 20.93 11.87 12.16
N TRP A 193 20.17 10.85 11.75
CA TRP A 193 19.12 11.02 10.76
C TRP A 193 18.06 12.02 11.24
N PHE A 194 17.59 11.91 12.49
CA PHE A 194 16.63 12.86 13.05
C PHE A 194 17.14 14.31 13.08
N HIS A 195 18.41 14.53 13.41
CA HIS A 195 19.00 15.88 13.43
C HIS A 195 19.15 16.51 12.05
N MET A 196 19.35 15.71 10.99
CA MET A 196 19.40 16.23 9.63
C MET A 196 18.07 16.81 9.16
N TRP A 197 16.97 16.14 9.50
CA TRP A 197 15.63 16.55 9.13
C TRP A 197 15.06 17.64 10.06
N ASN A 198 15.50 17.66 11.33
CA ASN A 198 15.06 18.62 12.34
C ASN A 198 16.23 19.50 12.79
N LYS A 199 16.50 20.55 12.00
CA LYS A 199 17.66 21.44 12.19
C LYS A 199 17.55 22.32 13.42
N THR A 200 16.34 22.62 13.86
CA THR A 200 16.11 23.42 15.08
C THR A 200 15.84 22.51 16.27
N LYS A 201 16.23 22.98 17.46
CA LYS A 201 15.94 22.27 18.71
C LYS A 201 14.43 22.13 18.93
N GLU A 202 13.65 23.12 18.52
CA GLU A 202 12.18 23.11 18.63
C GLU A 202 11.54 22.05 17.74
N ASP A 203 12.00 21.89 16.50
CA ASP A 203 11.48 20.86 15.59
C ASP A 203 11.84 19.46 16.08
N TYR A 204 13.05 19.30 16.62
CA TYR A 204 13.50 18.03 17.20
C TYR A 204 12.71 17.66 18.46
N GLU A 205 12.42 18.61 19.35
CA GLU A 205 11.59 18.38 20.54
C GLU A 205 10.12 18.10 20.19
N LYS A 206 9.57 18.76 19.15
CA LYS A 206 8.25 18.43 18.61
C LYS A 206 8.22 16.99 18.09
N VAL A 207 9.25 16.57 17.35
CA VAL A 207 9.37 15.18 16.88
C VAL A 207 9.48 14.23 18.05
N LYS A 208 10.38 14.43 19.03
CA LYS A 208 10.48 13.60 20.25
C LYS A 208 9.16 13.44 20.99
N THR A 209 8.37 14.51 21.10
CA THR A 209 7.04 14.49 21.72
C THR A 209 6.02 13.71 20.86
N THR A 210 6.20 13.72 19.54
CA THR A 210 5.42 12.98 18.53
C THR A 210 5.89 11.51 18.37
N THR A 211 7.12 11.19 18.78
CA THR A 211 7.82 9.88 18.64
C THR A 211 7.18 8.73 19.43
N LYS A 212 6.02 8.92 20.06
CA LYS A 212 5.15 7.78 20.43
C LYS A 212 4.79 6.90 19.21
N SER A 213 4.88 7.42 17.98
CA SER A 213 4.61 6.69 16.73
C SER A 213 5.70 5.68 16.29
N LEU A 214 6.98 5.88 16.65
CA LEU A 214 8.07 4.97 16.26
C LEU A 214 8.01 3.64 17.06
N ILE A 215 7.58 3.71 18.31
CA ILE A 215 7.38 2.52 19.16
C ILE A 215 6.13 1.75 18.69
N SER A 216 5.14 2.49 18.18
CA SER A 216 3.88 1.94 17.66
C SER A 216 4.03 1.12 16.37
N SER A 217 4.94 1.50 15.48
CA SER A 217 5.18 0.79 14.21
C SER A 217 6.03 -0.48 14.38
N THR A 218 6.68 -0.64 15.54
CA THR A 218 7.45 -1.85 15.88
C THR A 218 6.57 -2.98 16.45
N LEU A 219 5.31 -2.69 16.81
CA LEU A 219 4.35 -3.70 17.28
C LEU A 219 3.72 -4.54 16.15
N LEU A 220 4.12 -4.34 14.89
CA LEU A 220 3.42 -4.90 13.71
C LEU A 220 4.34 -5.45 12.61
N LEU A 221 5.62 -5.71 12.92
CA LEU A 221 6.51 -6.51 12.06
C LEU A 221 7.12 -7.65 12.87
#